data_AF-A0A383EC21-F1
#
_entry.id   AF-A0A383EC21-F1
#
_cell.length_a   1.000
_cell.length_b   1.000
_cell.length_c   1.000
_cell.angle_alpha   90.00
_cell.angle_beta   90.00
_cell.angle_gamma   90.00
#
_symmetry.space_group_name_H-M   'P 1'
#
loop_
_entity.id
_entity.type
_entity.pdbx_description
1 polymer ?
#
loop_
_entity_poly.entity_id
_entity_poly.type
_entity_poly.pdbx_seq_one_letter_code
_entity_poly.pdbx_strand_id
1 'polypeptide(L)' 'PDQGGAEIVHYQTASGGAVYSAGSITYPGSILVDEVVSKITANVIKHFTTV' A
#
# COMPACT_ATOMS: atom_id res chain seq x y z
N PRO A 1 11.54 -11.89 19.23
CA PRO A 1 11.47 -10.69 18.37
C PRO A 1 12.43 -10.90 17.21
N ASP A 2 11.89 -11.47 16.13
CA ASP A 2 12.68 -12.18 15.13
C ASP A 2 12.70 -11.36 13.83
N GLN A 3 12.94 -10.05 13.96
CA GLN A 3 12.69 -9.04 12.91
C GLN A 3 11.21 -8.95 12.48
N GLY A 4 10.29 -9.17 13.42
CA GLY A 4 8.85 -8.99 13.18
C GLY A 4 8.45 -7.52 13.06
N GLY A 5 7.48 -7.22 12.20
CA GLY A 5 6.97 -5.87 11.93
C GLY A 5 6.14 -5.84 10.64
N ALA A 6 5.71 -4.64 10.25
CA ALA A 6 5.07 -4.39 8.96
C ALA A 6 5.96 -3.44 8.15
N GLU A 7 6.16 -3.76 6.87
CA GLU A 7 6.88 -2.92 5.93
C GLU A 7 5.95 -2.55 4.77
N ILE A 8 5.88 -1.25 4.48
CA ILE A 8 5.19 -0.76 3.29
C ILE A 8 6.19 -0.80 2.13
N VAL A 9 5.87 -1.58 1.10
CA VAL A 9 6.75 -1.84 -0.05
C VAL A 9 6.04 -1.49 -1.35
N HIS A 10 6.77 -0.85 -2.27
CA HIS A 10 6.35 -0.63 -3.65
C HIS A 10 7.41 -1.19 -4.60
N TYR A 11 6.99 -1.98 -5.59
CA TYR A 11 7.87 -2.62 -6.56
C TYR A 11 7.31 -2.47 -7.97
N GLN A 12 8.13 -1.98 -8.90
CA GLN A 12 7.80 -1.88 -10.32
C GLN A 12 8.34 -3.10 -11.08
N THR A 13 7.54 -3.66 -11.97
CA THR A 13 7.92 -4.82 -12.79
C THR A 13 8.55 -4.37 -14.10
N ALA A 14 9.41 -5.21 -14.68
CA ALA A 14 10.04 -4.95 -15.97
C ALA A 14 9.04 -4.82 -17.13
N SER A 15 7.84 -5.41 -17.00
CA SER A 15 6.76 -5.32 -18.00
C SER A 15 5.88 -4.08 -17.83
N GLY A 16 6.27 -3.12 -16.99
CA GLY A 16 5.54 -1.86 -16.77
C GLY A 16 4.38 -1.95 -15.76
N GLY A 17 4.25 -3.06 -15.02
CA GLY A 17 3.31 -3.18 -13.92
C GLY A 17 3.91 -2.74 -12.59
N ALA A 18 3.12 -2.77 -11.51
CA ALA A 18 3.60 -2.47 -10.17
C ALA A 18 2.82 -3.24 -9.09
N VAL A 19 3.44 -3.44 -7.93
CA VAL A 19 2.87 -4.04 -6.72
C VAL A 19 3.07 -3.08 -5.55
N TYR A 20 2.01 -2.87 -4.77
CA TYR A 20 2.05 -2.17 -3.49
C TYR A 20 1.62 -3.14 -2.38
N SER A 21 2.39 -3.20 -1.29
CA SER A 21 2.09 -4.03 -0.11
C SER A 21 2.17 -3.19 1.16
N ALA A 22 1.13 -3.23 1.98
CA ALA A 22 1.08 -2.51 3.25
C ALA A 22 1.64 -3.30 4.45
N GLY A 23 1.83 -4.62 4.30
CA GLY A 23 2.47 -5.46 5.32
C GLY A 23 1.75 -5.61 6.67
N SER A 24 0.51 -5.12 6.83
CA SER A 24 -0.21 -5.11 8.11
C SER A 24 -1.65 -5.60 7.99
N ILE A 25 -2.08 -6.46 8.93
CA ILE A 25 -3.44 -7.01 9.00
C ILE A 25 -4.50 -5.95 9.32
N THR A 26 -4.14 -4.90 10.07
CA THR A 26 -5.08 -3.84 10.46
C THR A 26 -5.22 -2.74 9.40
N TYR A 27 -4.30 -2.68 8.42
CA TYR A 27 -4.29 -1.64 7.39
C TYR A 27 -5.64 -1.52 6.66
N PRO A 28 -6.30 -2.60 6.19
CA PRO A 28 -7.57 -2.49 5.48
C PRO A 28 -8.69 -1.86 6.33
N GLY A 29 -8.74 -2.18 7.63
CA GLY A 29 -9.70 -1.57 8.55
C GLY A 29 -9.41 -0.10 8.81
N SER A 30 -8.13 0.27 8.89
CA SER A 30 -7.70 1.65 9.10
C SER A 30 -8.01 2.59 7.93
N ILE A 31 -8.18 2.08 6.70
CA ILE A 31 -8.56 2.90 5.53
C ILE A 31 -9.82 3.74 5.78
N LEU A 32 -10.75 3.25 6.61
CA LEU A 32 -12.04 3.91 6.83
C LEU A 32 -12.01 4.96 7.94
N VAL A 33 -11.01 4.92 8.82
CA VAL A 33 -11.00 5.71 10.08
C VAL A 33 -9.73 6.53 10.27
N ASP A 34 -8.70 6.31 9.45
CA ASP A 34 -7.44 7.05 9.46
C ASP A 34 -7.22 7.75 8.12
N GLU A 35 -7.23 9.08 8.15
CA GLU A 35 -7.11 9.93 6.95
C GLU A 35 -5.80 9.71 6.18
N VAL A 36 -4.69 9.45 6.89
CA VAL A 36 -3.38 9.24 6.28
C VAL A 36 -3.39 7.93 5.51
N VAL A 37 -3.92 6.87 6.12
CA VAL A 37 -4.06 5.56 5.46
C VAL A 37 -5.00 5.64 4.26
N SER A 38 -6.12 6.36 4.37
CA SER A 38 -7.01 6.62 3.22
C SER A 38 -6.27 7.32 2.08
N LYS A 39 -5.49 8.36 2.39
CA LYS A 39 -4.76 9.16 1.40
C LYS A 39 -3.67 8.37 0.69
N ILE A 40 -2.89 7.57 1.42
CA ILE A 40 -1.88 6.68 0.83
C ILE A 40 -2.56 5.71 -0.14
N THR A 41 -3.64 5.06 0.30
CA THR A 41 -4.38 4.09 -0.52
C THR A 41 -4.97 4.73 -1.77
N ALA A 42 -5.56 5.92 -1.66
CA ALA A 42 -6.10 6.66 -2.79
C ALA A 42 -5.00 7.04 -3.80
N ASN A 43 -3.81 7.41 -3.33
CA ASN A 43 -2.68 7.73 -4.21
C ASN A 43 -2.18 6.51 -4.97
N VAL A 44 -2.07 5.35 -4.32
CA VAL A 44 -1.68 4.09 -4.98
C VAL A 44 -2.68 3.70 -6.05
N ILE A 45 -3.98 3.74 -5.74
CA ILE A 45 -5.04 3.41 -6.71
C ILE A 45 -4.95 4.36 -7.92
N LYS A 46 -4.87 5.68 -7.68
CA LYS A 46 -4.72 6.65 -8.77
C LYS A 46 -3.48 6.39 -9.63
N HIS A 47 -2.36 6.07 -8.99
CA HIS A 47 -1.12 5.76 -9.73
C HIS A 47 -1.26 4.51 -10.60
N PHE A 48 -2.00 3.49 -10.15
CA PHE A 48 -2.16 2.23 -10.88
C PHE A 48 -3.25 2.28 -11.96
N THR A 49 -4.23 3.19 -11.85
CA THR A 49 -5.38 3.23 -12.77
C THR A 49 -5.36 4.41 -13.74
N THR A 50 -4.52 5.41 -13.52
CA THR A 50 -4.39 6.52 -14.48
C THR A 50 -3.46 6.08 -15.61
N VAL A 51 -4.06 5.75 -16.74
CA VAL A 51 -3.41 5.51 -18.05
C VAL A 51 -3.04 6.84 -18.69
#